data_AF-A0A0C3FY58-F1
#
_entry.id   AF-A0A0C3FY58-F1
#
_cell.length_a   1.000
_cell.length_b   1.000
_cell.length_c   1.000
_cell.angle_alpha   90.00
_cell.angle_beta   90.00
_cell.angle_gamma   90.00
#
_symmetry.space_group_name_H-M   'P 1'
#
loop_
_entity.id
_entity.type
_entity.pdbx_description
1 polymer ?
#
loop_
_entity_poly.entity_id
_entity_poly.type
_entity_poly.pdbx_seq_one_letter_code
_entity_poly.pdbx_strand_id
1 'polypeptide(L)'
;TTLAAFTVPTSYNENTVQTDAAGTWCYYPQSGQTTSTTCGGNFDGILGVHLNTTVSIGYYAPDNTRYGGAQWAVPVTNPGVVTLCVSGRAEDETYQTACMFVTADNSLPLYGSACLAAVAQTTVTDGCYVPTSTSTSSTTTN
;
A
#
# COMPACT_ATOMS: atom_id res chain seq x y z
N THR A 1 6.85 20.86 -13.04
CA THR A 1 7.40 19.50 -13.15
C THR A 1 6.94 18.72 -11.94
N THR A 2 5.99 17.81 -12.14
CA THR A 2 5.22 17.00 -11.15
C THR A 2 6.03 15.81 -10.62
N LEU A 3 5.90 15.44 -9.33
CA LEU A 3 6.84 14.55 -8.63
C LEU A 3 6.22 13.61 -7.52
N ALA A 4 5.13 12.85 -7.71
CA ALA A 4 4.95 11.52 -7.02
C ALA A 4 4.22 10.32 -7.74
N ALA A 5 3.72 10.42 -8.97
CA ALA A 5 3.07 9.31 -9.66
C ALA A 5 4.04 8.14 -9.96
N PHE A 6 3.51 6.91 -9.95
CA PHE A 6 4.22 5.78 -10.55
C PHE A 6 4.14 5.89 -12.08
N THR A 7 5.32 5.99 -12.70
CA THR A 7 5.49 6.12 -14.15
C THR A 7 6.46 5.10 -14.71
N VAL A 8 7.27 4.49 -13.85
CA VAL A 8 8.16 3.37 -14.16
C VAL A 8 8.10 2.34 -13.03
N PRO A 9 8.38 1.05 -13.32
CA PRO A 9 8.54 0.05 -12.27
C PRO A 9 9.51 0.55 -11.21
N THR A 10 9.06 0.51 -9.95
CA THR A 10 9.80 1.03 -8.80
C THR A 10 9.94 -0.08 -7.79
N SER A 11 11.17 -0.49 -7.53
CA SER A 11 11.46 -1.56 -6.57
C SER A 11 12.33 -1.04 -5.43
N TYR A 12 12.08 -1.59 -4.25
CA TYR A 12 12.97 -1.49 -3.11
C TYR A 12 13.10 -2.88 -2.50
N ASN A 13 14.29 -3.47 -2.55
CA ASN A 13 14.46 -4.92 -2.33
C ASN A 13 13.53 -5.72 -3.27
N GLU A 14 12.89 -6.78 -2.76
CA GLU A 14 11.95 -7.63 -3.51
C GLU A 14 10.52 -7.04 -3.56
N ASN A 15 10.31 -5.87 -2.97
CA ASN A 15 9.04 -5.17 -3.03
C ASN A 15 8.98 -4.29 -4.28
N THR A 16 7.97 -4.47 -5.11
CA THR A 16 7.89 -3.80 -6.41
C THR A 16 6.52 -3.19 -6.65
N VAL A 17 6.49 -1.93 -7.08
CA VAL A 17 5.32 -1.34 -7.73
C VAL A 17 5.54 -1.38 -9.24
N GLN A 18 4.70 -2.11 -9.96
CA GLN A 18 4.76 -2.25 -11.42
C GLN A 18 3.36 -2.42 -12.02
N THR A 19 3.23 -2.26 -13.33
CA THR A 19 1.96 -2.49 -14.01
C THR A 19 1.65 -3.97 -14.16
N ASP A 20 0.39 -4.35 -13.93
CA ASP A 20 -0.13 -5.66 -14.29
C ASP A 20 -0.34 -5.80 -15.82
N ALA A 21 -0.90 -6.94 -16.25
CA ALA A 21 -1.19 -7.20 -17.67
C ALA A 21 -2.26 -6.26 -18.28
N ALA A 22 -3.08 -5.60 -17.45
CA ALA A 22 -4.06 -4.61 -17.87
C ALA A 22 -3.51 -3.18 -17.86
N GLY A 23 -2.26 -2.96 -17.42
CA GLY A 23 -1.63 -1.66 -17.30
C GLY A 23 -1.92 -0.94 -15.98
N THR A 24 -2.50 -1.62 -14.99
CA THR A 24 -2.78 -1.05 -13.66
C THR A 24 -1.55 -1.13 -12.78
N TRP A 25 -1.18 -0.04 -12.13
CA TRP A 25 -0.10 -0.03 -11.15
C TRP A 25 -0.49 -0.81 -9.89
N CYS A 26 0.27 -1.85 -9.60
CA CYS A 26 0.05 -2.77 -8.50
C CYS A 26 1.31 -2.97 -7.68
N TYR A 27 1.10 -3.25 -6.40
CA TYR A 27 2.17 -3.53 -5.46
C TYR A 27 2.32 -5.05 -5.27
N TYR A 28 3.54 -5.52 -5.46
CA TYR A 28 3.97 -6.90 -5.30
C TYR A 28 4.94 -6.95 -4.11
N PRO A 29 4.47 -7.35 -2.92
CA PRO A 29 5.30 -7.39 -1.73
C PRO A 29 6.28 -8.56 -1.75
N GLN A 30 7.34 -8.42 -0.95
CA GLN A 30 8.28 -9.48 -0.66
C GLN A 30 7.64 -10.58 0.20
N SER A 31 7.81 -11.84 -0.20
CA SER A 31 7.36 -13.02 0.55
C SER A 31 8.00 -13.09 1.94
N GLY A 32 7.21 -13.47 2.96
CA GLY A 32 7.68 -13.66 4.33
C GLY A 32 8.25 -12.42 5.04
N GLN A 33 8.04 -11.22 4.51
CA GLN A 33 8.66 -10.00 5.06
C GLN A 33 7.99 -9.52 6.36
N THR A 34 6.69 -9.74 6.52
CA THR A 34 5.89 -9.04 7.54
C THR A 34 5.04 -9.99 8.36
N THR A 35 5.06 -9.82 9.69
CA THR A 35 4.27 -10.62 10.64
C THR A 35 3.34 -9.78 11.52
N SER A 36 3.67 -8.51 11.76
CA SER A 36 2.79 -7.59 12.51
C SER A 36 1.57 -7.23 11.68
N THR A 37 0.37 -7.23 12.27
CA THR A 37 -0.86 -6.79 11.59
C THR A 37 -1.20 -5.33 11.84
N THR A 38 -0.39 -4.62 12.64
CA THR A 38 -0.66 -3.25 13.07
C THR A 38 0.53 -2.34 12.80
N CYS A 39 0.22 -1.06 12.59
CA CYS A 39 1.19 0.02 12.55
C CYS A 39 1.26 0.74 13.89
N GLY A 40 2.44 1.28 14.23
CA GLY A 40 2.62 2.19 15.36
C GLY A 40 2.71 3.65 14.93
N GLY A 41 2.49 4.56 15.88
CA GLY A 41 2.75 5.99 15.72
C GLY A 41 1.93 6.62 14.59
N ASN A 42 2.62 7.35 13.71
CA ASN A 42 1.99 8.13 12.64
C ASN A 42 1.23 7.29 11.60
N PHE A 43 1.44 5.97 11.57
CA PHE A 43 0.85 5.11 10.54
C PHE A 43 -0.39 4.34 10.99
N ASP A 44 -0.72 4.33 12.29
CA ASP A 44 -1.85 3.55 12.80
C ASP A 44 -3.19 4.03 12.20
N GLY A 45 -3.46 5.34 12.30
CA GLY A 45 -4.67 5.92 11.75
C GLY A 45 -4.78 5.77 10.22
N ILE A 46 -3.68 6.01 9.50
CA ILE A 46 -3.71 5.94 8.03
C ILE A 46 -3.80 4.50 7.51
N LEU A 47 -3.22 3.52 8.20
CA LEU A 47 -3.42 2.11 7.88
C LEU A 47 -4.91 1.79 7.90
N GLY A 48 -5.61 2.15 8.99
CA GLY A 48 -7.05 1.95 9.09
C GLY A 48 -7.86 2.64 7.99
N VAL A 49 -7.47 3.85 7.59
CA VAL A 49 -8.10 4.55 6.46
C VAL A 49 -7.86 3.82 5.15
N HIS A 50 -6.61 3.44 4.85
CA HIS A 50 -6.25 2.77 3.60
C HIS A 50 -6.96 1.41 3.46
N LEU A 51 -7.00 0.62 4.53
CA LEU A 51 -7.64 -0.69 4.58
C LEU A 51 -9.16 -0.64 4.27
N ASN A 52 -9.80 0.51 4.53
CA ASN A 52 -11.22 0.75 4.23
C ASN A 52 -11.46 1.41 2.85
N THR A 53 -10.42 1.55 2.02
CA THR A 53 -10.58 1.96 0.61
C THR A 53 -10.62 0.74 -0.33
N THR A 54 -11.04 0.94 -1.58
CA THR A 54 -11.11 -0.13 -2.59
C THR A 54 -9.92 -0.16 -3.54
N VAL A 55 -8.89 0.66 -3.28
CA VAL A 55 -7.73 0.86 -4.17
C VAL A 55 -6.45 0.49 -3.44
N SER A 56 -5.62 -0.31 -4.10
CA SER A 56 -4.40 -0.91 -3.58
C SER A 56 -3.28 0.09 -3.37
N ILE A 57 -3.34 1.26 -4.02
CA ILE A 57 -2.35 2.32 -3.90
C ILE A 57 -3.06 3.65 -3.61
N GLY A 58 -2.61 4.36 -2.58
CA GLY A 58 -3.17 5.64 -2.17
C GLY A 58 -2.12 6.61 -1.63
N TYR A 59 -2.25 7.88 -2.02
CA TYR A 59 -1.53 9.01 -1.43
C TYR A 59 -2.47 9.79 -0.53
N TYR A 60 -1.95 10.23 0.62
CA TYR A 60 -2.73 10.82 1.69
C TYR A 60 -2.05 12.07 2.28
N ALA A 61 -2.90 13.00 2.68
CA ALA A 61 -2.54 14.21 3.43
C ALA A 61 -2.17 13.90 4.88
N PRO A 62 -1.57 14.86 5.63
CA PRO A 62 -1.27 14.70 7.06
C PRO A 62 -2.50 14.42 7.94
N ASP A 63 -3.70 14.78 7.50
CA ASP A 63 -4.98 14.52 8.19
C ASP A 63 -5.63 13.21 7.74
N ASN A 64 -4.90 12.37 7.01
CA ASN A 64 -5.34 11.11 6.40
C ASN A 64 -6.37 11.24 5.27
N THR A 65 -6.64 12.46 4.78
CA THR A 65 -7.48 12.65 3.60
C THR A 65 -6.78 12.10 2.36
N ARG A 66 -7.49 11.30 1.55
CA ARG A 66 -6.94 10.73 0.32
C ARG A 66 -6.79 11.80 -0.75
N TYR A 67 -5.56 12.00 -1.22
CA TYR A 67 -5.27 12.82 -2.39
C TYR A 67 -5.58 12.09 -3.71
N GLY A 68 -5.23 10.81 -3.81
CA GLY A 68 -5.44 10.04 -5.04
C GLY A 68 -4.77 8.67 -5.02
N GLY A 69 -4.71 8.02 -6.18
CA GLY A 69 -4.14 6.67 -6.36
C GLY A 69 -2.72 6.69 -6.92
N ALA A 70 -2.28 5.59 -7.54
CA ALA A 70 -0.94 5.45 -8.11
C ALA A 70 -0.54 6.54 -9.11
N GLN A 71 -1.52 7.16 -9.76
CA GLN A 71 -1.35 8.23 -10.76
C GLN A 71 -1.34 9.63 -10.14
N TRP A 72 -1.57 9.76 -8.83
CA TRP A 72 -1.58 11.06 -8.19
C TRP A 72 -0.16 11.62 -8.11
N ALA A 73 0.03 12.79 -8.72
CA ALA A 73 1.29 13.48 -8.68
C ALA A 73 1.40 14.34 -7.41
N VAL A 74 2.48 14.17 -6.63
CA VAL A 74 2.81 15.15 -5.59
C VAL A 74 3.06 16.50 -6.27
N PRO A 75 2.40 17.57 -5.82
CA PRO A 75 2.62 18.91 -6.33
C PRO A 75 4.05 19.38 -6.08
N VAL A 76 4.57 20.21 -6.99
CA VAL A 76 5.90 20.82 -6.89
C VAL A 76 6.00 21.72 -5.64
N THR A 77 4.88 22.32 -5.25
CA THR A 77 4.74 23.02 -3.98
C THR A 77 4.50 21.99 -2.89
N ASN A 78 5.39 21.93 -1.91
CA ASN A 78 5.33 20.97 -0.81
C ASN A 78 3.93 20.95 -0.16
N PRO A 79 3.15 19.87 -0.34
CA PRO A 79 1.82 19.75 0.26
C PRO A 79 1.88 19.44 1.77
N GLY A 80 3.08 19.35 2.35
CA GLY A 80 3.34 18.82 3.67
C GLY A 80 3.81 17.38 3.59
N VAL A 81 3.72 16.68 4.72
CA VAL A 81 4.07 15.25 4.79
C VAL A 81 3.02 14.45 4.03
N VAL A 82 3.44 13.79 2.95
CA VAL A 82 2.58 12.90 2.17
C VAL A 82 2.84 11.47 2.58
N THR A 83 1.78 10.75 2.89
CA THR A 83 1.84 9.31 3.15
C THR A 83 1.40 8.55 1.91
N LEU A 84 2.25 7.64 1.44
CA LEU A 84 1.90 6.60 0.48
C LEU A 84 1.54 5.34 1.26
N CYS A 85 0.37 4.76 0.99
CA CYS A 85 0.07 3.38 1.38
C CYS A 85 -0.11 2.51 0.13
N VAL A 86 0.49 1.33 0.17
CA VAL A 86 0.42 0.30 -0.87
C VAL A 86 0.02 -1.03 -0.25
N SER A 87 -0.87 -1.77 -0.89
CA SER A 87 -1.35 -3.08 -0.45
C SER A 87 -1.24 -4.08 -1.58
N GLY A 88 -0.88 -5.32 -1.25
CA GLY A 88 -0.67 -6.37 -2.23
C GLY A 88 -0.65 -7.76 -1.63
N ARG A 89 -0.53 -8.75 -2.51
CA ARG A 89 -0.38 -10.17 -2.17
C ARG A 89 0.94 -10.68 -2.75
N ALA A 90 1.78 -11.27 -1.91
CA ALA A 90 3.05 -11.87 -2.29
C ALA A 90 2.83 -13.23 -2.98
N GLU A 91 3.90 -13.77 -3.59
CA GLU A 91 3.86 -15.08 -4.26
C GLU A 91 3.58 -16.23 -3.29
N ASP A 92 3.96 -16.08 -2.01
CA ASP A 92 3.68 -17.04 -0.93
C ASP A 92 2.25 -16.91 -0.37
N GLU A 93 1.38 -16.19 -1.06
CA GLU A 93 -0.01 -15.92 -0.71
C GLU A 93 -0.23 -15.02 0.52
N THR A 94 0.84 -14.50 1.13
CA THR A 94 0.73 -13.56 2.25
C THR A 94 0.35 -12.17 1.77
N TYR A 95 -0.32 -11.40 2.62
CA TYR A 95 -0.70 -10.03 2.32
C TYR A 95 0.21 -9.06 3.05
N GLN A 96 0.43 -7.91 2.42
CA GLN A 96 1.15 -6.82 3.02
C GLN A 96 0.54 -5.48 2.61
N THR A 97 0.29 -4.66 3.62
CA THR A 97 0.03 -3.24 3.47
C THR A 97 1.22 -2.48 4.03
N ALA A 98 1.83 -1.61 3.25
CA ALA A 98 2.92 -0.76 3.70
C ALA A 98 2.53 0.71 3.60
N CYS A 99 2.76 1.48 4.65
CA CYS A 99 2.55 2.93 4.67
C CYS A 99 3.87 3.65 4.98
N MET A 100 4.21 4.65 4.18
CA MET A 100 5.50 5.35 4.24
C MET A 100 5.37 6.81 3.84
N PHE A 101 6.27 7.65 4.36
CA PHE A 101 6.35 9.03 3.88
C PHE A 101 7.10 9.10 2.56
N VAL A 102 6.59 9.90 1.63
CA VAL A 102 7.17 10.07 0.29
C VAL A 102 7.41 11.55 -0.01
N THR A 103 8.46 11.82 -0.78
CA THR A 103 8.87 13.17 -1.17
C THR A 103 9.04 13.35 -2.67
N ALA A 104 8.88 12.28 -3.47
CA ALA A 104 9.14 12.28 -4.92
C ALA A 104 8.35 11.20 -5.71
N ASP A 105 8.35 11.31 -7.05
CA ASP A 105 7.89 10.28 -8.02
C ASP A 105 8.64 8.98 -7.81
N ASN A 106 7.99 7.86 -8.13
CA ASN A 106 8.65 6.56 -8.18
C ASN A 106 9.43 6.26 -6.89
N SER A 107 8.83 6.59 -5.75
CA SER A 107 9.44 6.47 -4.42
C SER A 107 8.76 5.38 -3.62
N LEU A 108 9.54 4.41 -3.14
CA LEU A 108 9.09 3.29 -2.33
C LEU A 108 10.03 3.06 -1.12
N PRO A 109 10.15 4.02 -0.19
CA PRO A 109 11.11 3.97 0.91
C PRO A 109 10.64 3.06 2.05
N LEU A 110 10.58 1.75 1.79
CA LEU A 110 10.01 0.73 2.68
C LEU A 110 10.79 0.45 3.98
N TYR A 111 11.93 1.11 4.23
CA TYR A 111 12.75 0.86 5.43
C TYR A 111 13.00 2.12 6.27
N GLY A 112 13.26 1.90 7.56
CA GLY A 112 13.57 2.94 8.54
C GLY A 112 12.32 3.55 9.17
N SER A 113 11.50 4.23 8.38
CA SER A 113 10.32 4.96 8.85
C SER A 113 8.99 4.47 8.27
N ALA A 114 9.00 3.43 7.43
CA ALA A 114 7.78 2.84 6.93
C ALA A 114 7.15 1.89 7.97
N CYS A 115 5.83 1.80 7.94
CA CYS A 115 5.11 0.68 8.55
C CYS A 115 4.86 -0.40 7.49
N LEU A 116 5.12 -1.66 7.84
CA LEU A 116 4.68 -2.83 7.09
C LEU A 116 3.73 -3.63 7.99
N ALA A 117 2.54 -3.92 7.49
CA ALA A 117 1.51 -4.68 8.18
C ALA A 117 1.04 -5.88 7.33
N ALA A 118 1.00 -7.07 7.92
CA ALA A 118 0.58 -8.34 7.35
C ALA A 118 -0.95 -8.44 7.25
N VAL A 119 -1.56 -7.45 6.58
CA VAL A 119 -3.02 -7.29 6.48
C VAL A 119 -3.38 -6.82 5.08
N ALA A 120 -4.53 -7.28 4.59
CA ALA A 120 -5.11 -6.88 3.31
C ALA A 120 -6.31 -5.96 3.52
N GLN A 121 -6.65 -5.17 2.49
CA GLN A 121 -7.92 -4.43 2.44
C GLN A 121 -9.10 -5.40 2.45
N THR A 122 -10.26 -4.94 2.92
CA THR A 122 -11.48 -5.76 2.90
C THR A 122 -12.03 -5.95 1.50
N THR A 123 -11.75 -5.01 0.59
CA THR A 123 -12.24 -5.04 -0.79
C THR A 123 -11.24 -4.31 -1.68
N VAL A 124 -10.94 -4.87 -2.84
CA VAL A 124 -10.04 -4.28 -3.84
C VAL A 124 -10.72 -4.37 -5.19
N THR A 125 -10.78 -3.26 -5.91
CA THR A 125 -11.50 -3.15 -7.20
C THR A 125 -10.59 -2.76 -8.35
N ASP A 126 -9.32 -2.47 -8.11
CA ASP A 126 -8.35 -2.09 -9.14
C ASP A 126 -7.68 -3.29 -9.82
N GLY A 127 -7.97 -4.52 -9.37
CA GLY A 127 -7.48 -5.76 -9.99
C GLY A 127 -6.09 -6.20 -9.53
N CYS A 128 -5.46 -5.47 -8.60
CA CYS A 128 -4.09 -5.79 -8.19
C CYS A 128 -3.95 -7.06 -7.35
N TYR A 129 -4.93 -7.37 -6.53
CA TYR A 129 -5.00 -8.63 -5.79
C TYR A 129 -6.43 -8.93 -5.37
N VAL A 130 -6.70 -10.18 -5.04
CA VAL A 130 -7.95 -10.60 -4.42
C VAL A 130 -7.71 -10.68 -2.93
N PRO A 131 -8.31 -9.81 -2.09
CA PRO A 131 -8.26 -9.99 -0.66
C PRO A 131 -9.05 -11.26 -0.33
N THR A 132 -8.42 -12.21 0.35
CA THR A 132 -9.20 -13.26 1.01
C THR A 132 -9.99 -12.58 2.11
N SER A 133 -11.31 -12.54 1.96
CA SER A 133 -12.19 -12.42 3.12
C SER A 133 -11.65 -13.40 4.15
N THR A 134 -11.26 -12.93 5.32
CA THR A 134 -11.05 -13.81 6.48
C THR A 134 -12.41 -14.44 6.77
N SER A 135 -12.76 -15.48 6.01
CA SER A 135 -13.63 -16.54 6.45
C SER A 135 -12.92 -17.08 7.67
N THR A 136 -13.33 -16.56 8.82
CA THR A 136 -13.13 -17.23 10.09
C THR A 136 -13.66 -18.63 9.84
N SER A 137 -12.75 -19.59 9.65
CA SER A 137 -13.10 -21.00 9.71
C SER A 137 -13.61 -21.20 11.12
N SER A 138 -14.93 -21.10 11.27
CA SER A 138 -15.64 -21.62 12.43
C SER A 138 -15.31 -23.11 12.45
N THR A 139 -14.32 -23.49 13.25
CA THR A 139 -14.10 -24.89 13.60
C THR A 139 -15.31 -25.28 14.45
N THR A 140 -16.38 -25.73 13.78
CA THR A 140 -17.44 -26.50 14.44
C THR A 140 -16.85 -27.87 14.70
N THR A 141 -16.34 -28.07 15.91
CA THR A 141 -15.96 -29.39 16.40
C THR A 141 -17.25 -30.19 16.66
N ASN A 142 -17.36 -31.34 15.98
CA ASN A 142 -18.37 -32.37 16.25
C ASN A 142 -18.25 -32.94 17.67
#